data_AF-A0AAV9ESL2-F1
#
_entry.id   AF-A0AAV9ESL2-F1
#
_cell.length_a   1.000
_cell.length_b   1.000
_cell.length_c   1.000
_cell.angle_alpha   90.00
_cell.angle_beta   90.00
_cell.angle_gamma   90.00
#
_symmetry.space_group_name_H-M   'P 1'
#
loop_
_entity.id
_entity.type
_entity.pdbx_description
1 polymer ?
#
loop_
_entity_poly.entity_id
_entity_poly.type
_entity_poly.pdbx_seq_one_letter_code
_entity_poly.pdbx_strand_id
1 'polypeptide(L)'
;MGREVAESCVDGVIMEMVSAYCSRFYANKPELAARRIDAIGFQVGQQLCERYAMERPRFNDHLEAIKFICKDFWSELFKKQIDNLKTNHRGTFVLQDNCFRWLTRVSNDAASANNDPSESDPSSPTAENKAAQATSMYLYFPCGIIRGALTNLGIPCAVSADISNLPACSFVVRIKP
;
A
#
# COMPACT_ATOMS: atom_id res chain seq x y z
N MET A 1 13.36 -23.26 13.50
CA MET A 1 12.48 -22.41 14.34
C MET A 1 12.60 -21.00 13.80
N GLY A 2 11.51 -20.43 13.28
CA GLY A 2 11.50 -19.04 12.81
C GLY A 2 11.68 -18.07 13.98
N ARG A 3 12.24 -16.89 13.73
CA ARG A 3 12.24 -15.81 14.73
C ARG A 3 10.88 -15.14 14.70
N GLU A 4 10.28 -14.94 15.86
CA GLU A 4 9.02 -14.21 16.01
C GLU A 4 9.31 -12.78 16.46
N VAL A 5 8.54 -11.83 15.95
CA VAL A 5 8.61 -10.40 16.29
C VAL A 5 7.18 -9.90 16.48
N ALA A 6 6.97 -8.97 17.41
CA ALA A 6 5.66 -8.36 17.60
C ALA A 6 5.22 -7.60 16.34
N GLU A 7 3.94 -7.74 15.96
CA GLU A 7 3.34 -7.06 14.80
C GLU A 7 3.51 -5.53 14.89
N SER A 8 3.41 -5.00 16.11
CA SER A 8 3.59 -3.57 16.40
C SER A 8 4.97 -3.02 16.02
N CYS A 9 6.01 -3.86 15.94
CA CYS A 9 7.32 -3.41 15.47
C CYS A 9 7.26 -2.99 14.00
N VAL A 10 6.52 -3.74 13.15
CA VAL A 10 6.35 -3.41 11.73
C VAL A 10 5.49 -2.15 11.58
N ASP A 11 4.40 -2.05 12.35
CA ASP A 11 3.55 -0.85 12.36
C ASP A 11 4.36 0.40 12.72
N GLY A 12 5.19 0.33 13.76
CA GLY A 12 6.05 1.44 14.18
C GLY A 12 7.07 1.84 13.12
N VAL A 13 7.69 0.86 12.44
CA VAL A 13 8.63 1.12 11.33
C VAL A 13 7.92 1.84 10.17
N ILE A 14 6.72 1.39 9.80
CA ILE A 14 5.97 1.98 8.68
C ILE A 14 5.48 3.39 9.03
N MET A 15 4.94 3.56 10.24
CA MET A 15 4.50 4.86 10.73
C MET A 15 5.65 5.88 10.77
N GLU A 16 6.81 5.48 11.32
CA GLU A 16 7.98 6.36 11.36
C GLU A 16 8.55 6.62 9.96
N MET A 17 8.56 5.64 9.06
CA MET A 17 8.95 5.85 7.66
C MET A 17 8.06 6.89 6.99
N VAL A 18 6.74 6.77 7.09
CA VAL A 18 5.80 7.75 6.52
C VAL A 18 6.02 9.12 7.15
N SER A 19 6.07 9.21 8.48
CA SER A 19 6.33 10.45 9.22
C SER A 19 7.63 11.13 8.79
N ALA A 20 8.74 10.38 8.74
CA ALA A 20 10.04 10.92 8.39
C ALA A 20 10.08 11.46 6.95
N TYR A 21 9.50 10.76 5.99
CA TYR A 21 9.46 11.24 4.60
C TYR A 21 8.51 12.42 4.43
N CYS A 22 7.32 12.38 5.06
CA CYS A 22 6.29 13.40 4.91
C CYS A 22 6.53 14.67 5.71
N SER A 23 7.21 14.60 6.87
CA SER A 23 7.36 15.75 7.78
C SER A 23 8.80 16.24 7.90
N ARG A 24 9.80 15.39 7.63
CA ARG A 24 11.22 15.74 7.81
C ARG A 24 11.98 15.86 6.49
N PHE A 25 12.00 14.82 5.67
CA PHE A 25 12.82 14.81 4.45
C PHE A 25 12.18 15.58 3.29
N TYR A 26 10.86 15.52 3.15
CA TYR A 26 10.12 16.11 2.04
C TYR A 26 8.84 16.83 2.48
N ALA A 27 8.91 17.58 3.58
CA ALA A 27 7.80 18.32 4.19
C ALA A 27 6.89 19.06 3.18
N ASN A 28 7.50 19.70 2.18
CA ASN A 28 6.79 20.51 1.17
C ASN A 28 6.73 19.83 -0.21
N LYS A 29 7.04 18.53 -0.30
CA LYS A 29 7.13 17.77 -1.55
C LYS A 29 6.46 16.39 -1.43
N PRO A 30 5.13 16.33 -1.21
CA PRO A 30 4.41 15.09 -0.94
C PRO A 30 4.56 14.05 -2.05
N GLU A 31 4.57 14.46 -3.32
CA GLU A 31 4.78 13.54 -4.44
C GLU A 31 6.16 12.87 -4.41
N LEU A 32 7.19 13.60 -3.98
CA LEU A 32 8.54 13.05 -3.86
C LEU A 32 8.64 12.10 -2.66
N ALA A 33 7.99 12.43 -1.54
CA ALA A 33 7.84 11.53 -0.40
C ALA A 33 7.21 10.20 -0.83
N ALA A 34 6.05 10.28 -1.48
CA ALA A 34 5.32 9.13 -2.03
C ALA A 34 6.18 8.25 -2.95
N ARG A 35 6.90 8.85 -3.91
CA ARG A 35 7.80 8.12 -4.82
C ARG A 35 8.94 7.42 -4.08
N ARG A 36 9.48 8.02 -3.01
CA ARG A 36 10.55 7.40 -2.22
C ARG A 36 10.04 6.23 -1.38
N ILE A 37 8.88 6.40 -0.74
CA ILE A 37 8.24 5.33 0.03
C ILE A 37 7.89 4.14 -0.90
N ASP A 38 7.32 4.40 -2.08
CA ASP A 38 7.06 3.38 -3.09
C ASP A 38 8.35 2.70 -3.57
N ALA A 39 9.44 3.44 -3.77
CA ALA A 39 10.73 2.85 -4.17
C ALA A 39 11.31 1.90 -3.10
N ILE A 40 11.17 2.23 -1.81
CA ILE A 40 11.55 1.32 -0.71
C ILE A 40 10.68 0.06 -0.78
N GLY A 41 9.36 0.23 -0.90
CA GLY A 41 8.42 -0.89 -1.05
C GLY A 41 8.78 -1.79 -2.23
N PHE A 42 9.16 -1.20 -3.36
CA PHE A 42 9.58 -1.93 -4.56
C PHE A 42 10.78 -2.84 -4.31
N GLN A 43 11.84 -2.32 -3.68
CA GLN A 43 13.02 -3.12 -3.35
C GLN A 43 12.69 -4.25 -2.36
N VAL A 44 11.81 -3.99 -1.40
CA VAL A 44 11.33 -5.00 -0.44
C VAL A 44 10.52 -6.08 -1.18
N GLY A 45 9.61 -5.67 -2.07
CA GLY A 45 8.78 -6.56 -2.87
C GLY A 45 9.58 -7.52 -3.76
N GLN A 46 10.65 -7.03 -4.39
CA GLN A 46 11.54 -7.87 -5.19
C GLN A 46 12.17 -8.99 -4.35
N GLN A 47 12.83 -8.63 -3.25
CA GLN A 47 13.53 -9.58 -2.38
C GLN A 47 12.59 -10.59 -1.73
N LEU A 48 11.41 -10.15 -1.28
CA LEU A 48 10.42 -11.06 -0.71
C LEU A 48 9.88 -12.02 -1.77
N CYS A 49 9.69 -11.55 -2.99
CA CYS A 49 9.19 -12.39 -4.08
C CYS A 49 10.20 -13.47 -4.46
N GLU A 50 11.50 -13.17 -4.52
CA GLU A 50 12.55 -14.18 -4.72
C GLU A 50 12.43 -15.30 -3.68
N ARG A 51 12.25 -14.94 -2.40
CA ARG A 51 12.09 -15.90 -1.31
C ARG A 51 10.81 -16.74 -1.42
N TYR A 52 9.67 -16.11 -1.68
CA TYR A 52 8.36 -16.78 -1.61
C TYR A 52 7.94 -17.46 -2.90
N ALA A 53 8.59 -17.15 -4.03
CA ALA A 53 8.39 -17.82 -5.30
C ALA A 53 9.43 -18.92 -5.60
N MET A 54 10.48 -19.06 -4.76
CA MET A 54 11.63 -19.94 -5.02
C MET A 54 11.26 -21.38 -5.38
N GLU A 55 10.32 -21.99 -4.66
CA GLU A 55 9.94 -23.39 -4.85
C GLU A 55 8.76 -23.57 -5.81
N ARG A 56 8.32 -22.50 -6.48
CA ARG A 56 7.15 -22.56 -7.36
C ARG A 56 7.53 -22.82 -8.81
N PRO A 57 6.71 -23.59 -9.53
CA PRO A 57 6.75 -23.58 -10.99
C PRO A 57 6.58 -22.16 -11.53
N ARG A 58 7.11 -21.91 -12.74
CA ARG A 58 6.89 -20.64 -13.42
C ARG A 58 5.39 -20.42 -13.66
N PHE A 59 4.96 -19.17 -13.50
CA PHE A 59 3.58 -18.77 -13.81
C PHE A 59 3.35 -18.83 -15.32
N ASN A 60 2.21 -19.38 -15.73
CA ASN A 60 1.84 -19.52 -17.14
C ASN A 60 1.25 -18.23 -17.71
N ASP A 61 0.58 -17.45 -16.86
CA ASP A 61 -0.04 -16.19 -17.25
C ASP A 61 -0.04 -15.16 -16.11
N HIS A 62 -0.44 -13.93 -16.46
CA HIS A 62 -0.52 -12.83 -15.50
C HIS A 62 -1.55 -13.06 -14.38
N LEU A 63 -2.65 -13.78 -14.67
CA LEU A 63 -3.70 -14.03 -13.68
C LEU A 63 -3.20 -15.00 -12.60
N GLU A 64 -2.42 -16.02 -12.94
CA GLU A 64 -1.79 -16.93 -11.99
C GLU A 64 -0.83 -16.18 -11.05
N ALA A 65 0.02 -15.30 -11.61
CA ALA A 65 0.90 -14.47 -10.80
C ALA A 65 0.11 -13.52 -9.86
N ILE A 66 -0.97 -12.90 -10.35
CA ILE A 66 -1.85 -12.06 -9.51
C ILE A 66 -2.54 -12.89 -8.42
N LYS A 67 -2.97 -14.13 -8.71
CA LYS A 67 -3.52 -15.04 -7.69
C LYS A 67 -2.48 -15.40 -6.63
N PHE A 68 -1.23 -15.60 -7.01
CA PHE A 68 -0.13 -15.78 -6.07
C PHE A 68 0.05 -14.55 -5.16
N ILE A 69 0.01 -13.34 -5.74
CA ILE A 69 0.05 -12.10 -4.94
C ILE A 69 -1.10 -12.06 -3.94
N CYS A 70 -2.34 -12.31 -4.39
CA CYS A 70 -3.54 -12.24 -3.55
C CYS A 70 -3.60 -13.29 -2.44
N LYS A 71 -3.00 -14.46 -2.66
CA LYS A 71 -3.12 -15.60 -1.75
C LYS A 71 -1.86 -15.77 -0.93
N ASP A 72 -0.83 -16.33 -1.55
CA ASP A 72 0.35 -16.81 -0.84
C ASP A 72 1.22 -15.65 -0.36
N PHE A 73 1.53 -14.72 -1.25
CA PHE A 73 2.37 -13.57 -0.92
C PHE A 73 1.70 -12.65 0.11
N TRP A 74 0.40 -12.37 -0.03
CA TRP A 74 -0.36 -11.59 0.96
C TRP A 74 -0.45 -12.32 2.31
N SER A 75 -0.63 -13.65 2.29
CA SER A 75 -0.68 -14.45 3.52
C SER A 75 0.65 -14.45 4.26
N GLU A 76 1.78 -14.42 3.55
CA GLU A 76 3.09 -14.31 4.19
C GLU A 76 3.24 -12.97 4.94
N LEU A 77 2.78 -11.88 4.35
CA LEU A 77 2.91 -10.53 4.91
C LEU A 77 1.88 -10.22 6.00
N PHE A 78 0.62 -10.58 5.78
CA PHE A 78 -0.51 -10.13 6.59
C PHE A 78 -1.26 -11.27 7.27
N LYS A 79 -0.82 -12.52 7.11
CA LYS A 79 -1.49 -13.71 7.67
C LYS A 79 -2.99 -13.78 7.29
N LYS A 80 -3.32 -13.22 6.12
CA LYS A 80 -4.63 -13.23 5.47
C LYS A 80 -4.46 -13.14 3.95
N GLN A 81 -5.52 -13.48 3.22
CA GLN A 81 -5.58 -13.29 1.77
C GLN A 81 -6.27 -11.95 1.43
N ILE A 82 -6.10 -11.49 0.20
CA ILE A 82 -6.91 -10.42 -0.39
C ILE A 82 -8.37 -10.88 -0.43
N ASP A 83 -9.28 -10.01 0.00
CA ASP A 83 -10.70 -10.34 0.16
C ASP A 83 -11.43 -10.41 -1.19
N ASN A 84 -11.08 -9.55 -2.15
CA ASN A 84 -11.70 -9.57 -3.48
C ASN A 84 -10.68 -9.27 -4.59
N LEU A 85 -10.73 -10.07 -5.65
CA LEU A 85 -9.97 -9.85 -6.88
C LEU A 85 -10.93 -9.61 -8.05
N LYS A 86 -10.87 -8.42 -8.64
CA LYS A 86 -11.58 -8.08 -9.88
C LYS A 86 -10.59 -7.87 -11.02
N THR A 87 -11.00 -8.17 -12.25
CA THR A 87 -10.21 -7.86 -13.44
C THR A 87 -11.10 -7.45 -14.59
N ASN A 88 -10.57 -6.62 -15.49
CA ASN A 88 -11.22 -6.31 -16.77
C ASN A 88 -10.78 -7.26 -17.90
N HIS A 89 -9.99 -8.30 -17.60
CA HIS A 89 -9.37 -9.22 -18.57
C HIS A 89 -8.50 -8.54 -19.64
N ARG A 90 -8.16 -7.26 -19.46
CA ARG A 90 -7.36 -6.42 -20.36
C ARG A 90 -6.17 -5.80 -19.63
N GLY A 91 -5.59 -6.55 -18.68
CA GLY A 91 -4.39 -6.15 -17.95
C GLY A 91 -4.62 -5.26 -16.72
N THR A 92 -5.87 -4.98 -16.33
CA THR A 92 -6.17 -4.27 -15.07
C THR A 92 -6.76 -5.23 -14.04
N PHE A 93 -6.24 -5.17 -12.83
CA PHE A 93 -6.68 -5.95 -11.67
C PHE A 93 -6.94 -5.02 -10.49
N VAL A 94 -7.95 -5.33 -9.68
CA VAL A 94 -8.27 -4.61 -8.45
C VAL A 94 -8.27 -5.62 -7.31
N LEU A 95 -7.37 -5.41 -6.35
CA LEU A 95 -7.16 -6.23 -5.17
C LEU A 95 -7.71 -5.47 -3.98
N GLN A 96 -8.83 -5.92 -3.43
CA GLN A 96 -9.50 -5.27 -2.31
C GLN A 96 -9.15 -5.99 -1.00
N ASP A 97 -8.63 -5.24 -0.04
CA ASP A 97 -8.44 -5.69 1.34
C ASP A 97 -9.43 -4.92 2.23
N ASN A 98 -10.37 -5.62 2.84
CA ASN A 98 -11.43 -5.04 3.66
C ASN A 98 -10.95 -4.62 5.06
N CYS A 99 -9.79 -5.12 5.49
CA CYS A 99 -9.24 -4.82 6.79
C CYS A 99 -7.71 -4.80 6.69
N PHE A 100 -7.20 -3.77 6.03
CA PHE A 100 -5.78 -3.67 5.75
C PHE A 100 -5.04 -3.31 7.04
N ARG A 101 -4.21 -4.26 7.53
CA ARG A 101 -3.62 -4.21 8.88
C ARG A 101 -2.91 -2.90 9.19
N TRP A 102 -2.13 -2.39 8.24
CA TRP A 102 -1.36 -1.15 8.42
C TRP A 102 -2.21 0.13 8.45
N LEU A 103 -3.52 0.05 8.16
CA LEU A 103 -4.46 1.15 8.32
C LEU A 103 -5.33 1.01 9.58
N THR A 104 -5.32 -0.13 10.27
CA THR A 104 -6.19 -0.37 11.44
C THR A 104 -5.91 0.53 12.65
N ARG A 105 -4.70 1.08 12.72
CA ARG A 105 -4.24 1.95 13.82
C ARG A 105 -4.20 3.43 13.44
N VAL A 106 -4.59 3.77 12.22
CA VAL A 106 -4.61 5.17 11.79
C VAL A 106 -5.89 5.83 12.32
N SER A 107 -5.72 6.85 13.17
CA SER A 107 -6.82 7.63 13.71
C SER A 107 -7.52 8.42 12.61
N ASN A 108 -8.85 8.43 12.65
CA ASN A 108 -9.66 9.28 11.80
C ASN A 108 -9.78 10.66 12.47
N ASP A 109 -8.69 11.45 12.50
CA ASP A 109 -8.66 12.77 13.17
C ASP A 109 -9.63 13.78 12.53
N ALA A 110 -10.20 13.47 11.36
CA ALA A 110 -11.26 14.23 10.72
C ALA A 110 -12.51 14.42 11.59
N ALA A 111 -12.82 13.49 12.51
CA ALA A 111 -14.06 13.54 13.30
C ALA A 111 -13.98 14.43 14.57
N SER A 112 -12.81 14.96 14.92
CA SER A 112 -12.63 15.75 16.16
C SER A 112 -12.38 17.25 15.94
N ALA A 113 -12.45 17.74 14.70
CA ALA A 113 -12.43 19.17 14.44
C ALA A 113 -13.82 19.76 14.77
N ASN A 114 -14.00 20.17 16.04
CA ASN A 114 -15.12 21.03 16.40
C ASN A 114 -15.12 22.24 15.45
N ASN A 115 -16.22 22.37 14.71
CA ASN A 115 -16.48 23.49 13.80
C ASN A 115 -16.43 24.82 14.57
N ASP A 116 -15.31 25.54 14.48
CA ASP A 116 -15.32 26.99 14.67
C ASP A 116 -15.53 27.64 13.29
N PRO A 117 -16.69 28.28 13.01
CA PRO A 117 -17.06 28.72 11.67
C PRO A 117 -16.33 30.00 11.18
N SER A 118 -15.28 30.45 11.87
CA SER A 118 -14.63 31.72 11.55
C SER A 118 -13.22 31.50 11.00
N GLU A 119 -13.02 31.96 9.75
CA GLU A 119 -11.76 31.96 8.97
C GLU A 119 -11.49 30.73 8.07
N SER A 120 -12.31 30.52 7.04
CA SER A 120 -11.95 29.65 5.91
C SER A 120 -11.57 30.46 4.67
N ASP A 121 -10.27 30.54 4.37
CA ASP A 121 -9.74 30.90 3.05
C ASP A 121 -10.05 29.73 2.07
N PRO A 122 -10.83 29.94 0.99
CA PRO A 122 -11.24 28.89 0.06
C PRO A 122 -10.07 28.20 -0.68
N SER A 123 -8.87 28.78 -0.62
CA SER A 123 -7.67 28.25 -1.27
C SER A 123 -6.86 27.30 -0.38
N SER A 124 -7.18 27.22 0.92
CA SER A 124 -6.49 26.35 1.86
C SER A 124 -7.14 24.96 1.91
N PRO A 125 -6.39 23.86 1.79
CA PRO A 125 -6.96 22.53 1.95
C PRO A 125 -7.49 22.38 3.38
N THR A 126 -8.79 22.07 3.49
CA THR A 126 -9.47 21.79 4.77
C THR A 126 -8.70 20.74 5.59
N ALA A 127 -8.83 20.78 6.92
CA ALA A 127 -8.16 19.83 7.81
C ALA A 127 -8.44 18.36 7.42
N GLU A 128 -9.66 18.08 6.95
CA GLU A 128 -10.06 16.78 6.42
C GLU A 128 -9.25 16.34 5.19
N ASN A 129 -9.02 17.25 4.23
CA ASN A 129 -8.23 16.97 3.03
C ASN A 129 -6.76 16.67 3.37
N LYS A 130 -6.20 17.34 4.39
CA LYS A 130 -4.84 17.08 4.88
C LYS A 130 -4.73 15.72 5.57
N ALA A 131 -5.70 15.37 6.41
CA ALA A 131 -5.74 14.07 7.08
C ALA A 131 -5.87 12.92 6.06
N ALA A 132 -6.79 13.04 5.10
CA ALA A 132 -6.94 12.06 4.03
C ALA A 132 -5.67 11.90 3.18
N GLN A 133 -4.99 13.01 2.87
CA GLN A 133 -3.71 12.99 2.16
C GLN A 133 -2.58 12.36 2.98
N ALA A 134 -2.55 12.56 4.30
CA ALA A 134 -1.58 11.91 5.17
C ALA A 134 -1.84 10.39 5.26
N THR A 135 -3.10 9.98 5.37
CA THR A 135 -3.49 8.56 5.42
C THR A 135 -3.17 7.84 4.12
N SER A 136 -3.34 8.49 2.96
CA SER A 136 -2.98 7.86 1.67
C SER A 136 -1.47 7.60 1.52
N MET A 137 -0.61 8.30 2.29
CA MET A 137 0.84 8.06 2.27
C MET A 137 1.21 6.63 2.71
N TYR A 138 0.41 6.04 3.60
CA TYR A 138 0.61 4.66 4.07
C TYR A 138 0.40 3.61 2.97
N LEU A 139 -0.25 3.97 1.86
CA LEU A 139 -0.51 3.04 0.75
C LEU A 139 0.63 2.98 -0.28
N TYR A 140 1.56 3.94 -0.31
CA TYR A 140 2.65 3.91 -1.30
C TYR A 140 3.64 2.77 -1.04
N PHE A 141 3.91 2.45 0.23
CA PHE A 141 4.79 1.34 0.58
C PHE A 141 4.23 -0.02 0.09
N PRO A 142 2.98 -0.42 0.41
CA PRO A 142 2.40 -1.64 -0.12
C PRO A 142 2.20 -1.62 -1.65
N CYS A 143 1.90 -0.48 -2.27
CA CYS A 143 1.92 -0.33 -3.73
C CYS A 143 3.30 -0.72 -4.31
N GLY A 144 4.36 -0.19 -3.71
CA GLY A 144 5.74 -0.53 -4.05
C GLY A 144 6.00 -2.03 -3.92
N ILE A 145 5.60 -2.64 -2.80
CA ILE A 145 5.78 -4.09 -2.55
C ILE A 145 5.12 -4.91 -3.66
N ILE A 146 3.85 -4.65 -3.97
CA ILE A 146 3.12 -5.38 -5.03
C ILE A 146 3.83 -5.19 -6.38
N ARG A 147 4.21 -3.95 -6.71
CA ARG A 147 4.90 -3.61 -7.96
C ARG A 147 6.26 -4.31 -8.08
N GLY A 148 7.02 -4.35 -6.99
CA GLY A 148 8.32 -5.01 -6.90
C GLY A 148 8.20 -6.51 -7.08
N ALA A 149 7.26 -7.14 -6.37
CA ALA A 149 7.00 -8.56 -6.48
C ALA A 149 6.61 -8.95 -7.91
N LEU A 150 5.64 -8.26 -8.52
CA LEU A 150 5.21 -8.55 -9.89
C LEU A 150 6.31 -8.31 -10.93
N THR A 151 7.12 -7.26 -10.75
CA THR A 151 8.27 -7.00 -11.63
C THR A 151 9.31 -8.13 -11.53
N ASN A 152 9.53 -8.68 -10.33
CA ASN A 152 10.40 -9.83 -10.11
C ASN A 152 9.89 -11.10 -10.78
N LEU A 153 8.58 -11.24 -10.92
CA LEU A 153 7.93 -12.31 -11.69
C LEU A 153 7.92 -12.07 -13.20
N GLY A 154 8.58 -11.01 -13.69
CA GLY A 154 8.62 -10.65 -15.11
C GLY A 154 7.36 -9.95 -15.61
N ILE A 155 6.55 -9.35 -14.72
CA ILE A 155 5.31 -8.64 -15.05
C ILE A 155 5.47 -7.16 -14.67
N PRO A 156 6.01 -6.32 -15.56
CA PRO A 156 6.08 -4.88 -15.34
C PRO A 156 4.67 -4.30 -15.19
N CYS A 157 4.43 -3.56 -14.11
CA CYS A 157 3.13 -2.96 -13.85
C CYS A 157 3.24 -1.57 -13.21
N ALA A 158 2.11 -0.86 -13.19
CA ALA A 158 1.87 0.27 -12.31
C ALA A 158 0.87 -0.15 -11.24
N VAL A 159 1.06 0.33 -10.02
CA VAL A 159 0.16 0.07 -8.89
C VAL A 159 -0.24 1.40 -8.28
N SER A 160 -1.53 1.63 -8.14
CA SER A 160 -2.10 2.74 -7.36
C SER A 160 -3.03 2.17 -6.31
N ALA A 161 -3.34 2.92 -5.27
CA ALA A 161 -4.27 2.46 -4.26
C ALA A 161 -5.06 3.61 -3.66
N ASP A 162 -6.27 3.27 -3.23
CA ASP A 162 -7.22 4.21 -2.65
C ASP A 162 -7.87 3.58 -1.42
N ILE A 163 -8.19 4.43 -0.44
CA ILE A 163 -8.90 4.03 0.78
C ILE A 163 -10.39 4.07 0.48
N SER A 164 -11.09 2.96 0.69
CA SER A 164 -12.54 2.90 0.45
C SER A 164 -13.30 3.36 1.69
N ASN A 165 -13.03 2.70 2.81
CA ASN A 165 -13.56 3.03 4.13
C ASN A 165 -12.58 2.46 5.16
N LEU A 166 -11.93 3.27 5.99
CA LEU A 166 -10.93 2.75 6.92
C LEU A 166 -11.49 1.58 7.75
N PRO A 167 -10.76 0.45 7.87
CA PRO A 167 -9.39 0.18 7.39
C PRO A 167 -9.29 -0.48 6.00
N ALA A 168 -10.35 -0.49 5.20
CA ALA A 168 -10.38 -1.08 3.86
C ALA A 168 -9.72 -0.21 2.79
N CYS A 169 -8.98 -0.85 1.89
CA CYS A 169 -8.37 -0.22 0.72
C CYS A 169 -8.41 -1.12 -0.51
N SER A 170 -8.20 -0.53 -1.68
CA SER A 170 -8.08 -1.24 -2.95
C SER A 170 -6.78 -0.90 -3.65
N PHE A 171 -6.06 -1.91 -4.13
CA PHE A 171 -4.88 -1.76 -4.97
C PHE A 171 -5.27 -2.03 -6.43
N VAL A 172 -5.04 -1.05 -7.31
CA VAL A 172 -5.26 -1.17 -8.75
C VAL A 172 -3.93 -1.45 -9.42
N VAL A 173 -3.80 -2.66 -9.96
CA VAL A 173 -2.63 -3.11 -10.72
C VAL A 173 -2.93 -2.99 -12.21
N ARG A 174 -2.09 -2.27 -12.94
CA ARG A 174 -2.16 -2.12 -14.41
C ARG A 174 -0.89 -2.68 -15.03
N ILE A 175 -1.03 -3.79 -15.75
CA ILE A 175 0.09 -4.43 -16.44
C ILE A 175 0.50 -3.54 -17.63
N LYS A 176 1.81 -3.35 -17.79
CA LYS A 176 2.36 -2.60 -18.91
C LYS A 176 2.42 -3.51 -20.15
N PRO A 177 2.22 -2.97 -21.36
CA PRO A 177 2.44 -3.70 -22.60
C PRO A 177 3.87 -4.25 -22.72
#